data_AF-A0A3B5AQH7-F1
#
_entry.id   AF-A0A3B5AQH7-F1
#
_cell.length_a   1.000
_cell.length_b   1.000
_cell.length_c   1.000
_cell.angle_alpha   90.00
_cell.angle_beta   90.00
_cell.angle_gamma   90.00
#
_symmetry.space_group_name_H-M   'P 1'
#
loop_
_entity.id
_entity.type
_entity.pdbx_description
1 polymer ?
#
loop_
_entity_poly.entity_id
_entity_poly.type
_entity_poly.pdbx_seq_one_letter_code
_entity_poly.pdbx_strand_id
1 'polypeptide(L)'
;MQAKQKSLLERVDALDEECEELQRQLEDREERQINLHNQLQQVSKEKEELQAQLTQQQDLCFQLQKEKQKLEIDADQLKSCVAELQESVKALRERERLLVAFPELTPLAQTQPQSTGNVLLDMEQQLQANSIRIKVLEQENATLHRSLEKLGERARHNATRTWSASLHSTPAGNQLNHSTQMQNSQLQSSSAARLGYSNKEKEPSGGESGLESAGSEDRVSASPSYLQIRLQTLHLNTDSAAATSHAKIRSASLLSHSRGLSLKKKKNPEDVKPSFV
;
A
#
# COMPACT_ATOMS: atom_id res chain seq x y z
N MET A 1 12.59 77.07 79.24
CA MET A 1 13.17 75.72 79.03
C MET A 1 12.12 74.69 78.61
N GLN A 2 10.96 74.61 79.28
CA GLN A 2 9.91 73.61 79.00
C GLN A 2 9.33 73.62 77.57
N ALA A 3 9.10 74.80 76.97
CA ALA A 3 8.57 74.88 75.60
C ALA A 3 9.50 74.29 74.53
N LYS A 4 10.83 74.49 74.70
CA LYS A 4 11.84 73.89 73.81
C LYS A 4 11.89 72.37 73.95
N GLN A 5 11.76 71.86 75.18
CA GLN A 5 11.72 70.42 75.44
C GLN A 5 10.49 69.76 74.79
N LYS A 6 9.31 70.41 74.88
CA LYS A 6 8.09 69.93 74.22
C LYS A 6 8.20 69.92 72.69
N SER A 7 8.67 71.01 72.09
CA SER A 7 8.85 71.10 70.64
C SER A 7 9.89 70.09 70.11
N LEU A 8 10.95 69.80 70.89
CA LEU A 8 11.90 68.76 70.53
C LEU A 8 11.28 67.36 70.60
N LEU A 9 10.47 67.09 71.62
CA LEU A 9 9.77 65.81 71.75
C LEU A 9 8.81 65.59 70.57
N GLU A 10 7.97 66.56 70.24
CA GLU A 10 7.05 66.50 69.09
C GLU A 10 7.81 66.25 67.78
N ARG A 11 9.00 66.84 67.62
CA ARG A 11 9.83 66.60 66.44
C ARG A 11 10.46 65.21 66.42
N VAL A 12 10.81 64.65 67.58
CA VAL A 12 11.30 63.27 67.67
C VAL A 12 10.16 62.31 67.32
N ASP A 13 8.97 62.50 67.89
CA ASP A 13 7.80 61.67 67.60
C ASP A 13 7.46 61.71 66.10
N ALA A 14 7.48 62.90 65.47
CA ALA A 14 7.25 63.04 64.03
C ALA A 14 8.33 62.34 63.18
N LEU A 15 9.60 62.40 63.59
CA LEU A 15 10.69 61.70 62.90
C LEU A 15 10.57 60.17 63.04
N ASP A 16 10.13 59.69 64.21
CA ASP A 16 9.88 58.26 64.44
C ASP A 16 8.74 57.77 63.53
N GLU A 17 7.64 58.52 63.42
CA GLU A 17 6.55 58.21 62.47
C GLU A 17 7.04 58.19 61.01
N GLU A 18 7.85 59.17 60.59
CA GLU A 18 8.45 59.19 59.25
C GLU A 18 9.37 57.99 59.01
N CYS A 19 10.15 57.58 60.00
CA CYS A 19 11.03 56.41 59.89
C CYS A 19 10.24 55.10 59.77
N GLU A 20 9.17 54.93 60.56
CA GLU A 20 8.28 53.78 60.44
C GLU A 20 7.61 53.71 59.06
N GLU A 21 7.10 54.83 58.56
CA GLU A 21 6.46 54.88 57.25
C GLU A 21 7.45 54.60 56.11
N LEU A 22 8.65 55.18 56.17
CA LEU A 22 9.71 54.88 55.20
C LEU A 22 10.14 53.41 55.25
N GLN A 23 10.21 52.81 56.44
CA GLN A 23 10.51 51.40 56.61
C GLN A 23 9.42 50.52 55.97
N ARG A 24 8.13 50.80 56.24
CA ARG A 24 7.01 50.07 55.59
C ARG A 24 7.08 50.19 54.07
N GLN A 25 7.34 51.39 53.54
CA GLN A 25 7.47 51.60 52.10
C GLN A 25 8.67 50.88 51.49
N LEU A 26 9.77 50.75 52.24
CA LEU A 26 10.95 49.99 51.81
C LEU A 26 10.62 48.50 51.73
N GLU A 27 10.03 47.94 52.78
CA GLU A 27 9.60 46.54 52.84
C GLU A 27 8.65 46.20 51.68
N ASP A 28 7.64 47.05 51.46
CA ASP A 28 6.71 46.98 50.33
C ASP A 28 7.41 46.98 48.95
N ARG A 29 8.42 47.85 48.78
CA ARG A 29 9.18 47.94 47.51
C ARG A 29 10.07 46.71 47.32
N GLU A 30 10.70 46.23 48.38
CA GLU A 30 11.53 45.02 48.37
C GLU A 30 10.68 43.78 48.04
N GLU A 31 9.50 43.64 48.64
CA GLU A 31 8.57 42.55 48.32
C GLU A 31 8.14 42.60 46.84
N ARG A 32 7.74 43.79 46.35
CA ARG A 32 7.41 43.97 44.92
C ARG A 32 8.59 43.63 44.02
N GLN A 33 9.80 44.01 44.40
CA GLN A 33 11.02 43.71 43.64
C GLN A 33 11.27 42.20 43.57
N ILE A 34 11.14 41.48 44.68
CA ILE A 34 11.28 40.02 44.73
C ILE A 34 10.21 39.36 43.85
N ASN A 35 8.96 39.82 43.94
CA ASN A 35 7.84 39.30 43.15
C ASN A 35 8.06 39.50 41.64
N LEU A 36 8.48 40.70 41.22
CA LEU A 36 8.81 40.98 39.82
C LEU A 36 10.00 40.16 39.33
N HIS A 37 11.03 39.98 40.17
CA HIS A 37 12.19 39.16 39.84
C HIS A 37 11.79 37.70 39.60
N ASN A 38 10.96 37.14 40.48
CA ASN A 38 10.45 35.76 40.33
C ASN A 38 9.61 35.61 39.05
N GLN A 39 8.74 36.57 38.75
CA GLN A 39 7.96 36.56 37.51
C GLN A 39 8.85 36.63 36.27
N LEU A 40 9.86 37.51 36.28
CA LEU A 40 10.81 37.63 35.17
C LEU A 40 11.60 36.33 34.97
N GLN A 41 12.01 35.69 36.06
CA GLN A 41 12.69 34.40 36.00
C GLN A 41 11.79 33.31 35.42
N GLN A 42 10.51 33.29 35.80
CA GLN A 42 9.54 32.33 35.28
C GLN A 42 9.31 32.52 33.78
N VAL A 43 9.05 33.75 33.34
CA VAL A 43 8.89 34.08 31.91
C VAL A 43 10.16 33.77 31.12
N SER A 44 11.34 33.99 31.70
CA SER A 44 12.61 33.63 31.05
C SER A 44 12.73 32.12 30.84
N LYS A 45 12.37 31.30 31.83
CA LYS A 45 12.38 29.83 31.69
C LYS A 45 11.40 29.35 30.63
N GLU A 46 10.16 29.84 30.67
CA GLU A 46 9.14 29.50 29.68
C GLU A 46 9.58 29.88 28.26
N LYS A 47 10.21 31.05 28.10
CA LYS A 47 10.79 31.46 26.82
C LYS A 47 11.88 30.49 26.34
N GLU A 48 12.79 30.07 27.23
CA GLU A 48 13.84 29.10 26.88
C GLU A 48 13.25 27.75 26.47
N GLU A 49 12.23 27.26 27.20
CA GLU A 49 11.52 26.02 26.88
C GLU A 49 10.82 26.10 25.52
N LEU A 50 10.07 27.17 25.27
CA LEU A 50 9.39 27.39 23.98
C LEU A 50 10.39 27.53 22.83
N GLN A 51 11.53 28.18 23.08
CA GLN A 51 12.58 28.31 22.09
C GLN A 51 13.21 26.95 21.75
N ALA A 52 13.46 26.11 22.76
CA ALA A 52 13.95 24.75 22.54
C ALA A 52 12.95 23.89 21.75
N GLN A 53 11.65 23.99 22.08
CA GLN A 53 10.58 23.31 21.34
C GLN A 53 10.51 23.80 19.89
N LEU A 54 10.62 25.11 19.67
CA LEU A 54 10.61 25.68 18.32
C LEU A 54 11.78 25.14 17.48
N THR A 55 12.99 25.10 18.04
CA THR A 55 14.15 24.53 17.34
C THR A 55 13.96 23.06 17.03
N GLN A 56 13.42 22.28 17.97
CA GLN A 56 13.12 20.86 17.75
C GLN A 56 12.10 20.66 16.61
N GLN A 57 11.05 21.48 16.56
CA GLN A 57 10.06 21.43 15.49
C GLN A 57 10.64 21.84 14.13
N GLN A 58 11.53 22.83 14.11
CA GLN A 58 12.24 23.23 12.89
C GLN A 58 13.12 22.10 12.35
N ASP A 59 13.88 21.42 13.23
CA ASP A 59 14.71 20.29 12.85
C ASP A 59 13.90 19.11 12.31
N LEU A 60 12.76 18.80 12.96
CA LEU A 60 11.84 17.78 12.49
C LEU A 60 11.25 18.13 11.12
N CYS A 61 10.84 19.38 10.93
CA CYS A 61 10.32 19.86 9.64
C CYS A 61 11.37 19.72 8.53
N PHE A 62 12.62 20.08 8.81
CA PHE A 62 13.72 19.91 7.88
C PHE A 62 13.96 18.43 7.51
N GLN A 63 13.91 17.53 8.49
CA GLN A 63 14.06 16.08 8.25
C GLN A 63 12.91 15.54 7.38
N LEU A 64 11.66 15.91 7.69
CA LEU A 64 10.49 15.50 6.92
C LEU A 64 10.56 16.04 5.48
N GLN A 65 11.02 17.27 5.28
CA GLN A 65 11.20 17.83 3.95
C GLN A 65 12.25 17.05 3.13
N LYS A 66 13.36 16.66 3.77
CA LYS A 66 14.39 15.83 3.14
C LYS A 66 13.85 14.44 2.77
N GLU A 67 13.09 13.81 3.67
CA GLU A 67 12.47 12.52 3.40
C GLU A 67 11.44 12.60 2.27
N LYS A 68 10.60 13.63 2.27
CA LYS A 68 9.66 13.90 1.19
C LYS A 68 10.36 13.99 -0.17
N GLN A 69 11.43 14.79 -0.26
CA GLN A 69 12.20 14.93 -1.51
C GLN A 69 12.80 13.60 -1.97
N LYS A 70 13.34 12.81 -1.04
CA LYS A 70 13.84 11.47 -1.35
C LYS A 70 12.72 10.57 -1.90
N LEU A 71 11.57 10.53 -1.25
CA LEU A 71 10.42 9.74 -1.68
C LEU A 71 9.87 10.19 -3.03
N GLU A 72 9.87 11.49 -3.33
CA GLU A 72 9.51 12.01 -4.65
C GLU A 72 10.44 11.50 -5.75
N ILE A 73 11.77 11.54 -5.50
CA ILE A 73 12.76 11.00 -6.44
C ILE A 73 12.57 9.49 -6.65
N ASP A 74 12.43 8.73 -5.56
CA ASP A 74 12.24 7.27 -5.63
C ASP A 74 10.94 6.92 -6.37
N ALA A 75 9.87 7.70 -6.16
CA ALA A 75 8.60 7.51 -6.86
C ALA A 75 8.72 7.78 -8.37
N ASP A 76 9.45 8.83 -8.78
CA ASP A 76 9.64 9.16 -10.18
C ASP A 76 10.55 8.15 -10.91
N GLN A 77 11.56 7.62 -10.22
CA GLN A 77 12.35 6.49 -10.71
C GLN A 77 11.48 5.25 -10.92
N LEU A 78 10.64 4.90 -9.93
CA LEU A 78 9.77 3.74 -10.03
C LEU A 78 8.75 3.88 -11.18
N LYS A 79 8.16 5.06 -11.37
CA LYS A 79 7.29 5.35 -12.52
C LYS A 79 8.01 5.11 -13.84
N SER A 80 9.27 5.54 -13.94
CA SER A 80 10.09 5.35 -15.14
C SER A 80 10.35 3.86 -15.40
N CYS A 81 10.78 3.10 -14.39
CA CYS A 81 10.98 1.65 -14.51
C CYS A 81 9.68 0.91 -14.89
N VAL A 82 8.54 1.31 -14.34
CA VAL A 82 7.23 0.74 -14.71
C VAL A 82 6.90 1.03 -16.16
N ALA A 83 7.17 2.24 -16.66
CA ALA A 83 6.94 2.58 -18.06
C ALA A 83 7.83 1.74 -19.01
N GLU A 84 9.11 1.57 -18.68
CA GLU A 84 10.05 0.72 -19.43
C GLU A 84 9.59 -0.74 -19.45
N LEU A 85 9.17 -1.28 -18.29
CA LEU A 85 8.64 -2.63 -18.20
C LEU A 85 7.36 -2.79 -19.03
N GLN A 86 6.45 -1.83 -18.98
CA GLN A 86 5.24 -1.85 -19.80
C GLN A 86 5.55 -1.87 -21.30
N GLU A 87 6.56 -1.12 -21.74
CA GLU A 87 7.02 -1.13 -23.13
C GLU A 87 7.61 -2.49 -23.50
N SER A 88 8.49 -3.06 -22.67
CA SER A 88 9.06 -4.39 -22.90
C SER A 88 7.99 -5.47 -23.01
N VAL A 89 6.96 -5.42 -22.15
CA VAL A 89 5.83 -6.35 -22.19
C VAL A 89 5.03 -6.20 -23.48
N LYS A 90 4.80 -4.96 -23.96
CA LYS A 90 4.16 -4.73 -25.27
C LYS A 90 4.99 -5.30 -26.41
N ALA A 91 6.31 -5.07 -26.40
CA ALA A 91 7.22 -5.62 -27.41
C ALA A 91 7.23 -7.16 -27.40
N LEU A 92 7.21 -7.79 -26.22
CA LEU A 92 7.14 -9.25 -26.10
C LEU A 92 5.80 -9.81 -26.60
N ARG A 93 4.68 -9.17 -26.29
CA ARG A 93 3.37 -9.58 -26.84
C ARG A 93 3.31 -9.45 -28.34
N GLU A 94 3.89 -8.39 -28.90
CA GLU A 94 3.95 -8.23 -30.36
C GLU A 94 4.84 -9.28 -31.00
N ARG A 95 6.00 -9.59 -30.39
CA ARG A 95 6.85 -10.70 -30.82
C ARG A 95 6.11 -12.03 -30.78
N GLU A 96 5.39 -12.32 -29.69
CA GLU A 96 4.58 -13.53 -29.56
C GLU A 96 3.52 -13.61 -30.65
N ARG A 97 2.78 -12.52 -30.88
CA ARG A 97 1.78 -12.42 -31.95
C ARG A 97 2.38 -12.74 -33.31
N LEU A 98 3.57 -12.22 -33.61
CA LEU A 98 4.29 -12.50 -34.85
C LEU A 98 4.76 -13.96 -34.94
N LEU A 99 5.27 -14.54 -33.86
CA LEU A 99 5.70 -15.95 -33.85
C LEU A 99 4.52 -16.91 -34.05
N VAL A 100 3.35 -16.60 -33.49
CA VAL A 100 2.12 -17.38 -33.70
C VAL A 100 1.62 -17.25 -35.14
N ALA A 101 1.63 -16.03 -35.71
CA ALA A 101 1.19 -15.79 -37.08
C ALA A 101 2.17 -16.35 -38.12
N PHE A 102 3.46 -16.39 -37.80
CA PHE A 102 4.53 -16.86 -38.68
C PHE A 102 5.42 -17.87 -37.94
N PRO A 103 4.95 -19.11 -37.75
CA PRO A 103 5.72 -20.15 -37.05
C PRO A 103 7.11 -20.39 -37.65
N GLU A 104 7.24 -20.20 -38.96
CA GLU A 104 8.47 -20.28 -39.77
C GLU A 104 9.59 -19.32 -39.31
N LEU A 105 9.26 -18.25 -38.59
CA LEU A 105 10.24 -17.32 -38.00
C LEU A 105 10.91 -17.88 -36.74
N THR A 106 10.37 -18.95 -36.18
CA THR A 106 10.98 -19.63 -35.05
C THR A 106 12.20 -20.41 -35.55
N PRO A 107 13.40 -20.27 -34.94
CA PRO A 107 14.58 -21.05 -35.34
C PRO A 107 14.36 -22.57 -35.36
N LEU A 108 13.36 -23.05 -34.60
CA LEU A 108 12.95 -24.46 -34.54
C LEU A 108 12.10 -24.90 -35.75
N ALA A 109 11.41 -23.98 -36.44
CA ALA A 109 10.61 -24.32 -37.62
C ALA A 109 11.47 -24.67 -38.83
N GLN A 110 12.74 -24.24 -38.85
CA GLN A 110 13.69 -24.58 -39.91
C GLN A 110 14.23 -26.02 -39.84
N THR A 111 13.95 -26.76 -38.76
CA THR A 111 14.29 -28.17 -38.69
C THR A 111 13.11 -29.01 -39.14
N GLN A 112 13.16 -29.46 -40.40
CA GLN A 112 12.56 -30.73 -40.84
C GLN A 112 12.77 -31.78 -39.72
N PRO A 113 11.80 -32.66 -39.41
CA PRO A 113 11.95 -33.65 -38.34
C PRO A 113 13.33 -34.31 -38.47
N GLN A 114 14.19 -34.00 -37.50
CA GLN A 114 15.59 -34.39 -37.53
C GLN A 114 15.60 -35.90 -37.38
N SER A 115 15.69 -36.62 -38.50
CA SER A 115 16.05 -38.02 -38.40
C SER A 115 17.45 -38.06 -37.83
N THR A 116 17.60 -38.69 -36.67
CA THR A 116 18.89 -38.87 -35.99
C THR A 116 19.79 -39.82 -36.80
N GLY A 117 19.29 -40.39 -37.92
CA GLY A 117 19.93 -41.45 -38.70
C GLY A 117 19.76 -42.83 -38.07
N ASN A 118 19.16 -42.91 -36.87
CA ASN A 118 18.81 -44.14 -36.18
C ASN A 118 17.29 -44.30 -36.16
N VAL A 119 16.80 -45.19 -37.04
CA VAL A 119 15.36 -45.42 -37.25
C VAL A 119 14.63 -45.82 -35.98
N LEU A 120 15.24 -46.63 -35.09
CA LEU A 120 14.59 -47.05 -33.85
C LEU A 120 14.37 -45.89 -32.88
N LEU A 121 15.39 -45.04 -32.73
CA LEU A 121 15.32 -43.86 -31.87
C LEU A 121 14.32 -42.84 -32.42
N ASP A 122 14.30 -42.64 -33.75
CA ASP A 122 13.37 -41.73 -34.41
C ASP A 122 11.91 -42.24 -34.28
N MET A 123 11.69 -43.56 -34.42
CA MET A 123 10.37 -44.17 -34.19
C MET A 123 9.90 -44.01 -32.75
N GLU A 124 10.79 -44.18 -31.78
CA GLU A 124 10.46 -44.00 -30.36
C GLU A 124 10.09 -42.55 -30.05
N GLN A 125 10.85 -41.58 -30.57
CA GLN A 125 10.51 -40.16 -30.47
C GLN A 125 9.18 -39.84 -31.15
N GLN A 126 8.91 -40.43 -32.32
CA GLN A 126 7.64 -40.25 -33.02
C GLN A 126 6.47 -40.85 -32.25
N LEU A 127 6.64 -42.02 -31.63
CA LEU A 127 5.64 -42.64 -30.76
C LEU A 127 5.35 -41.76 -29.54
N GLN A 128 6.38 -41.20 -28.91
CA GLN A 128 6.22 -40.28 -27.78
C GLN A 128 5.48 -39.00 -28.20
N ALA A 129 5.84 -38.41 -29.34
CA ALA A 129 5.16 -37.23 -29.88
C ALA A 129 3.69 -37.52 -30.20
N ASN A 130 3.41 -38.66 -30.83
CA ASN A 130 2.06 -39.10 -31.13
C ASN A 130 1.24 -39.38 -29.85
N SER A 131 1.85 -39.96 -28.82
CA SER A 131 1.20 -40.17 -27.51
C SER A 131 0.74 -38.85 -26.89
N ILE A 132 1.59 -37.81 -26.92
CA ILE A 132 1.23 -36.47 -26.45
C ILE A 132 0.12 -35.87 -27.30
N ARG A 133 0.23 -35.97 -28.62
CA ARG A 133 -0.77 -35.46 -29.56
C ARG A 133 -2.14 -36.10 -29.33
N ILE A 134 -2.19 -37.42 -29.13
CA ILE A 134 -3.43 -38.14 -28.84
C ILE A 134 -4.07 -37.61 -27.56
N LYS A 135 -3.29 -37.43 -26.48
CA LYS A 135 -3.81 -36.87 -25.21
C LYS A 135 -4.41 -35.48 -25.38
N VAL A 136 -3.76 -34.61 -26.14
CA VAL A 136 -4.26 -33.26 -26.42
C VAL A 136 -5.57 -33.32 -27.20
N LEU A 137 -5.62 -34.12 -28.28
CA LEU A 137 -6.82 -34.29 -29.10
C LEU A 137 -7.99 -34.90 -28.31
N GLU A 138 -7.72 -35.85 -27.42
CA GLU A 138 -8.72 -36.43 -26.52
C GLU A 138 -9.27 -35.40 -25.54
N GLN A 139 -8.39 -34.56 -24.95
CA GLN A 139 -8.79 -33.48 -24.06
C GLN A 139 -9.66 -32.43 -24.77
N GLU A 140 -9.27 -32.03 -25.97
CA GLU A 140 -10.04 -31.10 -26.81
C GLU A 140 -11.39 -31.70 -27.19
N ASN A 141 -11.44 -32.95 -27.64
CA ASN A 141 -12.69 -33.65 -27.94
C ASN A 141 -13.60 -33.74 -26.71
N ALA A 142 -13.07 -34.07 -25.53
CA ALA A 142 -13.85 -34.09 -24.29
C ALA A 142 -14.42 -32.71 -23.93
N THR A 143 -13.67 -31.64 -24.22
CA THR A 143 -14.10 -30.25 -24.01
C THR A 143 -15.19 -29.85 -25.00
N LEU A 144 -15.06 -30.24 -26.27
CA LEU A 144 -16.07 -30.03 -27.31
C LEU A 144 -17.36 -30.80 -27.01
N HIS A 145 -17.26 -32.08 -26.62
CA HIS A 145 -18.41 -32.89 -26.22
C HIS A 145 -19.17 -32.24 -25.05
N ARG A 146 -18.47 -31.80 -23.99
CA ARG A 146 -19.07 -31.07 -22.87
C ARG A 146 -19.75 -29.77 -23.33
N SER A 147 -19.17 -29.07 -24.30
CA SER A 147 -19.75 -27.83 -24.85
C SER A 147 -21.01 -28.11 -25.68
N LEU A 148 -21.02 -29.17 -26.48
CA LEU A 148 -22.17 -29.62 -27.25
C LEU A 148 -23.30 -30.11 -26.35
N GLU A 149 -22.99 -30.85 -25.29
CA GLU A 149 -23.95 -31.30 -24.29
C GLU A 149 -24.66 -30.12 -23.63
N LYS A 150 -23.90 -29.11 -23.14
CA LYS A 150 -24.46 -27.87 -22.59
C LYS A 150 -25.35 -27.11 -23.59
N LEU A 151 -24.95 -27.08 -24.86
CA LEU A 151 -25.75 -26.44 -25.91
C LEU A 151 -27.06 -27.21 -26.17
N GLY A 152 -26.98 -28.55 -26.22
CA GLY A 152 -28.14 -29.43 -26.37
C GLY A 152 -29.10 -29.35 -25.18
N GLU A 153 -28.58 -29.29 -23.95
CA GLU A 153 -29.36 -29.03 -22.75
C GLU A 153 -30.05 -27.67 -22.84
N ARG A 154 -29.34 -26.60 -23.17
CA ARG A 154 -29.94 -25.27 -23.32
C ARG A 154 -31.03 -25.26 -24.41
N ALA A 155 -30.81 -25.93 -25.53
CA ALA A 155 -31.81 -26.08 -26.59
C ALA A 155 -33.05 -26.83 -26.10
N ARG A 156 -32.88 -27.93 -25.33
CA ARG A 156 -33.98 -28.67 -24.71
C ARG A 156 -34.73 -27.81 -23.68
N HIS A 157 -34.03 -27.18 -22.74
CA HIS A 157 -34.64 -26.29 -21.73
C HIS A 157 -35.42 -25.13 -22.37
N ASN A 158 -34.93 -24.59 -23.49
CA ASN A 158 -35.66 -23.58 -24.27
C ASN A 158 -36.88 -24.18 -24.99
N ALA A 159 -36.78 -25.35 -25.61
CA ALA A 159 -37.93 -26.03 -26.22
C ALA A 159 -39.03 -26.35 -25.19
N THR A 160 -38.67 -26.83 -24.00
CA THR A 160 -39.63 -27.11 -22.92
C THR A 160 -40.25 -25.83 -22.37
N ARG A 161 -39.49 -24.73 -22.19
CA ARG A 161 -40.06 -23.41 -21.83
C ARG A 161 -41.02 -22.87 -22.89
N THR A 162 -40.71 -23.09 -24.17
CA THR A 162 -41.55 -22.62 -25.28
C THR A 162 -42.85 -23.42 -25.38
N TRP A 163 -42.81 -24.73 -25.10
CA TRP A 163 -44.02 -25.56 -25.01
C TRP A 163 -44.86 -25.27 -23.76
N SER A 164 -44.25 -24.95 -22.62
CA SER A 164 -44.96 -24.46 -21.43
C SER A 164 -45.58 -23.07 -21.65
N ALA A 165 -44.97 -22.22 -22.47
CA ALA A 165 -45.52 -20.91 -22.86
C ALA A 165 -46.62 -21.02 -23.92
N SER A 166 -46.65 -22.08 -24.71
CA SER A 166 -47.61 -22.28 -25.81
C SER A 166 -48.95 -22.91 -25.39
N LEU A 167 -49.14 -23.27 -24.10
CA LEU A 167 -50.42 -23.75 -23.57
C LEU A 167 -51.43 -22.63 -23.25
N HIS A 168 -51.05 -21.35 -23.42
CA HIS A 168 -51.97 -20.21 -23.39
C HIS A 168 -52.01 -19.50 -24.75
N SER A 169 -52.55 -20.14 -25.79
CA SER A 169 -53.11 -19.47 -26.98
C SER A 169 -53.97 -20.45 -27.81
N THR A 170 -55.26 -20.13 -27.95
CA THR A 170 -56.27 -20.83 -28.77
C THR A 170 -56.11 -20.48 -30.27
N PRO A 171 -56.68 -21.26 -31.21
CA PRO A 171 -56.17 -21.37 -32.58
C PRO A 171 -56.88 -20.43 -33.58
N ALA A 172 -56.16 -20.00 -34.60
CA ALA A 172 -56.72 -19.53 -35.86
C ALA A 172 -55.79 -19.93 -37.00
N GLY A 173 -56.37 -20.57 -38.02
CA GLY A 173 -55.63 -21.21 -39.11
C GLY A 173 -54.93 -20.23 -40.04
N ASN A 174 -53.95 -20.75 -40.78
CA ASN A 174 -54.04 -20.90 -42.24
C ASN A 174 -52.79 -21.59 -42.77
N GLN A 175 -53.00 -22.41 -43.79
CA GLN A 175 -51.98 -23.07 -44.58
C GLN A 175 -51.05 -22.06 -45.26
N LEU A 176 -49.76 -22.41 -45.41
CA LEU A 176 -49.08 -22.28 -46.69
C LEU A 176 -47.85 -23.20 -46.76
N ASN A 177 -47.86 -24.04 -47.80
CA ASN A 177 -46.80 -24.96 -48.21
C ASN A 177 -45.55 -24.21 -48.65
N HIS A 178 -44.35 -24.70 -48.33
CA HIS A 178 -43.23 -24.72 -49.28
C HIS A 178 -42.38 -25.98 -49.08
N SER A 179 -42.40 -26.79 -50.14
CA SER A 179 -41.58 -27.96 -50.42
C SER A 179 -40.15 -27.53 -50.80
N THR A 180 -39.13 -28.12 -50.17
CA THR A 180 -37.77 -28.17 -50.72
C THR A 180 -37.22 -29.58 -50.62
N GLN A 181 -37.61 -30.36 -51.63
CA GLN A 181 -36.84 -31.33 -52.37
C GLN A 181 -35.30 -31.23 -52.19
N MET A 182 -34.69 -32.26 -51.62
CA MET A 182 -33.30 -32.62 -51.93
C MET A 182 -33.31 -34.06 -52.43
N GLN A 183 -32.93 -34.18 -53.70
CA GLN A 183 -32.92 -35.40 -54.49
C GLN A 183 -31.85 -36.37 -54.00
N ASN A 184 -32.25 -37.64 -53.91
CA ASN A 184 -31.34 -38.77 -54.03
C ASN A 184 -30.61 -38.69 -55.38
N SER A 185 -29.31 -38.96 -55.37
CA SER A 185 -28.61 -39.49 -56.54
C SER A 185 -27.62 -40.55 -56.08
N GLN A 186 -27.93 -41.76 -56.48
CA GLN A 186 -27.20 -43.00 -56.27
C GLN A 186 -26.66 -43.43 -57.63
N LEU A 187 -25.34 -43.45 -57.80
CA LEU A 187 -24.61 -44.31 -58.77
C LEU A 187 -23.24 -44.60 -58.12
N GLN A 188 -23.01 -45.83 -57.63
CA GLN A 188 -22.25 -46.92 -58.31
C GLN A 188 -20.73 -46.61 -58.37
N SER A 189 -19.78 -47.44 -57.94
CA SER A 189 -19.74 -48.90 -57.75
C SER A 189 -18.42 -49.32 -57.08
N SER A 190 -18.46 -50.44 -56.30
CA SER A 190 -17.46 -51.52 -56.14
C SER A 190 -16.01 -51.21 -55.70
N SER A 191 -15.30 -52.00 -54.88
CA SER A 191 -15.37 -53.41 -54.47
C SER A 191 -14.47 -53.63 -53.23
N ALA A 192 -14.95 -54.29 -52.17
CA ALA A 192 -14.66 -55.69 -51.80
C ALA A 192 -13.21 -56.01 -51.34
N ALA A 193 -13.06 -56.29 -50.04
CA ALA A 193 -12.25 -57.41 -49.56
C ALA A 193 -12.79 -57.88 -48.19
N ARG A 194 -13.35 -59.10 -48.21
CA ARG A 194 -13.67 -59.94 -47.05
C ARG A 194 -12.38 -60.37 -46.35
N LEU A 195 -12.46 -60.54 -45.03
CA LEU A 195 -11.80 -61.52 -44.13
C LEU A 195 -12.10 -60.98 -42.71
N GLY A 196 -12.94 -61.54 -41.84
CA GLY A 196 -13.18 -62.93 -41.52
C GLY A 196 -12.14 -63.39 -40.51
N TYR A 197 -12.41 -63.27 -39.19
CA TYR A 197 -12.08 -64.24 -38.13
C TYR A 197 -12.68 -63.81 -36.78
N SER A 198 -13.35 -64.76 -36.14
CA SER A 198 -13.97 -64.71 -34.82
C SER A 198 -12.93 -64.93 -33.71
N ASN A 199 -13.11 -64.33 -32.53
CA ASN A 199 -13.33 -65.02 -31.24
C ASN A 199 -13.00 -64.18 -29.98
N LYS A 200 -13.94 -64.27 -29.03
CA LYS A 200 -13.79 -64.49 -27.57
C LYS A 200 -13.37 -63.34 -26.62
N GLU A 201 -14.31 -63.08 -25.71
CA GLU A 201 -14.19 -63.04 -24.23
C GLU A 201 -13.00 -62.27 -23.63
N LYS A 202 -13.28 -61.19 -22.88
CA LYS A 202 -13.34 -61.18 -21.39
C LYS A 202 -13.45 -59.74 -20.85
N GLU A 203 -14.52 -59.50 -20.10
CA GLU A 203 -14.55 -58.57 -18.95
C GLU A 203 -13.39 -58.91 -17.98
N PRO A 204 -12.83 -57.96 -17.19
CA PRO A 204 -13.64 -57.35 -16.13
C PRO A 204 -13.30 -55.89 -15.72
N SER A 205 -14.32 -55.24 -15.14
CA SER A 205 -14.29 -54.60 -13.81
C SER A 205 -13.18 -53.57 -13.48
N GLY A 206 -13.64 -52.34 -13.27
CA GLY A 206 -13.47 -51.69 -11.96
C GLY A 206 -12.35 -50.66 -11.85
N GLY A 207 -12.70 -49.48 -11.32
CA GLY A 207 -11.73 -48.53 -10.81
C GLY A 207 -12.14 -47.07 -10.98
N GLU A 208 -13.07 -46.64 -10.14
CA GLU A 208 -13.38 -45.24 -9.87
C GLU A 208 -12.20 -44.47 -9.24
N SER A 209 -12.42 -43.16 -9.10
CA SER A 209 -11.63 -42.12 -8.43
C SER A 209 -10.63 -41.40 -9.35
N GLY A 210 -10.70 -40.09 -9.53
CA GLY A 210 -11.27 -39.07 -8.67
C GLY A 210 -10.16 -38.07 -8.39
N LEU A 211 -10.00 -37.07 -9.26
CA LEU A 211 -9.20 -35.89 -8.98
C LEU A 211 -9.98 -34.67 -9.43
N GLU A 212 -10.53 -33.99 -8.43
CA GLU A 212 -11.12 -32.67 -8.54
C GLU A 212 -10.07 -31.69 -9.08
N SER A 213 -10.43 -30.99 -10.14
CA SER A 213 -9.72 -29.83 -10.65
C SER A 213 -10.64 -28.63 -10.46
N ALA A 214 -10.45 -27.91 -9.36
CA ALA A 214 -10.84 -26.52 -9.23
C ALA A 214 -9.55 -25.71 -9.47
N GLY A 215 -9.48 -24.82 -10.44
CA GLY A 215 -10.44 -23.75 -10.64
C GLY A 215 -9.73 -22.48 -10.18
N SER A 216 -8.91 -21.96 -11.09
CA SER A 216 -8.33 -20.62 -11.09
C SER A 216 -9.39 -19.56 -10.82
N GLU A 217 -9.02 -18.49 -10.11
CA GLU A 217 -9.48 -17.14 -10.45
C GLU A 217 -8.54 -16.07 -9.86
N ASP A 218 -7.78 -15.45 -10.76
CA ASP A 218 -7.16 -14.14 -10.58
C ASP A 218 -8.23 -13.09 -10.28
N ARG A 219 -8.05 -12.33 -9.19
CA ARG A 219 -8.59 -10.97 -9.08
C ARG A 219 -7.58 -10.04 -8.43
N VAL A 220 -6.87 -9.32 -9.29
CA VAL A 220 -6.23 -8.04 -8.98
C VAL A 220 -7.34 -7.04 -8.65
N SER A 221 -7.40 -6.60 -7.39
CA SER A 221 -8.20 -5.44 -6.99
C SER A 221 -7.30 -4.47 -6.25
N ALA A 222 -6.72 -3.54 -7.00
CA ALA A 222 -6.08 -2.36 -6.47
C ALA A 222 -7.16 -1.42 -5.92
N SER A 223 -7.01 -1.01 -4.66
CA SER A 223 -7.66 0.17 -4.11
C SER A 223 -6.65 0.91 -3.24
N PRO A 224 -6.35 2.19 -3.51
CA PRO A 224 -5.46 2.97 -2.66
C PRO A 224 -6.24 3.45 -1.43
N SER A 225 -5.89 2.93 -0.26
CA SER A 225 -6.43 3.39 1.01
C SER A 225 -5.93 4.82 1.29
N TYR A 226 -6.88 5.75 1.38
CA TYR A 226 -6.67 7.13 1.82
C TYR A 226 -5.90 7.16 3.15
N LEU A 227 -4.77 7.89 3.19
CA LEU A 227 -4.11 8.26 4.43
C LEU A 227 -4.96 9.31 5.15
N GLN A 228 -5.67 8.88 6.18
CA GLN A 228 -6.43 9.74 7.08
C GLN A 228 -5.47 10.45 8.03
N ILE A 229 -5.03 11.65 7.66
CA ILE A 229 -4.25 12.54 8.55
C ILE A 229 -5.21 13.08 9.60
N ARG A 230 -5.17 12.49 10.80
CA ARG A 230 -5.89 12.96 11.99
C ARG A 230 -5.06 14.06 12.66
N LEU A 231 -5.32 15.32 12.32
CA LEU A 231 -4.81 16.46 13.10
C LEU A 231 -5.60 16.53 14.41
N GLN A 232 -4.95 16.23 15.54
CA GLN A 232 -5.46 16.55 16.87
C GLN A 232 -5.24 18.03 17.13
N THR A 233 -6.32 18.81 17.09
CA THR A 233 -6.37 20.18 17.59
C THR A 233 -6.23 20.15 19.12
N LEU A 234 -5.17 20.76 19.65
CA LEU A 234 -5.02 20.99 21.08
C LEU A 234 -6.03 22.04 21.54
N HIS A 235 -7.03 21.63 22.32
CA HIS A 235 -7.88 22.55 23.07
C HIS A 235 -7.08 23.11 24.25
N LEU A 236 -6.81 24.42 24.22
CA LEU A 236 -6.37 25.18 25.38
C LEU A 236 -7.63 25.58 26.16
N ASN A 237 -7.92 24.88 27.25
CA ASN A 237 -8.86 25.35 28.25
C ASN A 237 -8.13 26.33 29.18
N THR A 238 -8.31 27.61 28.93
CA THR A 238 -8.18 28.67 29.93
C THR A 238 -9.45 28.68 30.76
N ASP A 239 -9.41 28.09 31.95
CA ASP A 239 -10.37 28.40 33.01
C ASP A 239 -9.63 28.69 34.31
N SER A 240 -9.70 29.97 34.66
CA SER A 240 -9.36 30.52 35.96
C SER A 240 -10.44 30.16 36.96
N ALA A 241 -10.10 29.44 38.02
CA ALA A 241 -10.92 29.39 39.22
C ALA A 241 -10.02 29.22 40.45
N ALA A 242 -9.96 30.29 41.24
CA ALA A 242 -9.38 30.32 42.57
C ALA A 242 -10.10 29.36 43.52
N ALA A 243 -9.37 28.54 44.26
CA ALA A 243 -9.77 28.09 45.59
C ALA A 243 -8.58 27.51 46.37
N THR A 244 -8.38 28.09 47.55
CA THR A 244 -7.50 27.73 48.65
C THR A 244 -7.77 26.33 49.24
N SER A 245 -6.71 25.57 49.55
CA SER A 245 -6.64 24.80 50.82
C SER A 245 -5.24 24.19 51.06
N HIS A 246 -4.76 24.35 52.30
CA HIS A 246 -3.51 23.85 52.85
C HIS A 246 -3.49 22.33 53.15
N ALA A 247 -2.33 21.68 52.99
CA ALA A 247 -1.79 20.59 53.85
C ALA A 247 -0.38 20.20 53.35
N LYS A 248 0.72 20.61 54.00
CA LYS A 248 1.44 19.99 55.15
C LYS A 248 2.23 18.70 54.84
N ILE A 249 3.53 18.90 54.54
CA ILE A 249 4.75 18.17 54.99
C ILE A 249 4.89 16.67 54.67
N ARG A 250 5.92 16.31 53.87
CA ARG A 250 7.07 15.50 54.33
C ARG A 250 8.25 15.47 53.34
N SER A 251 9.42 15.60 53.96
CA SER A 251 10.81 15.74 53.50
C SER A 251 11.47 14.48 52.92
N ALA A 252 12.44 14.67 52.02
CA ALA A 252 13.78 14.02 51.97
C ALA A 252 14.53 14.57 50.73
N SER A 253 15.41 15.57 50.83
CA SER A 253 16.84 15.50 51.18
C SER A 253 17.63 14.41 50.45
N LEU A 254 18.37 14.80 49.40
CA LEU A 254 19.74 14.33 49.14
C LEU A 254 20.56 15.47 48.53
N LEU A 255 21.48 16.00 49.35
CA LEU A 255 22.74 16.61 48.94
C LEU A 255 23.54 15.59 48.09
N SER A 256 24.38 15.95 47.11
CA SER A 256 25.70 16.55 47.37
C SER A 256 26.45 16.89 46.06
N HIS A 257 27.07 18.08 46.06
CA HIS A 257 28.44 18.42 45.59
C HIS A 257 28.72 18.46 44.07
N SER A 258 29.08 19.59 43.44
CA SER A 258 30.13 20.61 43.65
C SER A 258 31.38 20.41 42.76
N ARG A 259 31.88 21.53 42.21
CA ARG A 259 33.17 21.81 41.51
C ARG A 259 33.10 21.76 39.97
N GLY A 260 33.55 22.77 39.21
CA GLY A 260 34.20 24.03 39.55
C GLY A 260 34.93 24.63 38.33
N LEU A 261 34.79 25.95 38.17
CA LEU A 261 35.84 26.91 37.82
C LEU A 261 36.64 26.76 36.50
N SER A 262 36.19 27.52 35.50
CA SER A 262 36.84 28.72 34.95
C SER A 262 38.15 28.69 34.13
N LEU A 263 38.11 29.56 33.09
CA LEU A 263 39.18 30.45 32.60
C LEU A 263 40.33 29.83 31.77
N LYS A 264 40.39 30.16 30.46
CA LYS A 264 41.35 31.16 29.94
C LYS A 264 41.28 31.39 28.42
N LYS A 265 41.10 32.67 28.14
CA LYS A 265 41.40 33.42 26.92
C LYS A 265 42.90 33.30 26.57
N LYS A 266 43.26 32.96 25.33
CA LYS A 266 44.57 33.32 24.77
C LYS A 266 44.44 33.62 23.27
N LYS A 267 44.54 34.91 22.99
CA LYS A 267 44.77 35.55 21.69
C LYS A 267 46.28 35.43 21.42
N ASN A 268 46.71 35.08 20.21
CA ASN A 268 47.69 35.85 19.42
C ASN A 268 48.11 35.18 18.10
N PRO A 269 48.68 35.97 17.18
CA PRO A 269 48.54 35.84 15.74
C PRO A 269 49.83 35.31 15.08
N GLU A 270 49.73 34.99 13.79
CA GLU A 270 50.64 35.35 12.70
C GLU A 270 50.35 34.39 11.55
N ASP A 271 50.02 34.91 10.37
CA ASP A 271 50.59 34.37 9.13
C ASP A 271 50.34 35.31 7.95
N VAL A 272 51.45 35.95 7.54
CA VAL A 272 52.00 35.93 6.18
C VAL A 272 51.12 36.48 5.03
N LYS A 273 51.40 37.74 4.65
CA LYS A 273 51.41 38.24 3.26
C LYS A 273 52.35 37.36 2.40
N PRO A 274 52.14 37.12 1.09
CA PRO A 274 52.28 38.21 0.09
C PRO A 274 51.48 38.06 -1.22
N SER A 275 51.29 39.16 -1.93
CA SER A 275 51.60 39.26 -3.37
C SER A 275 51.40 40.68 -3.86
N PHE A 276 52.50 41.27 -4.31
CA PHE A 276 52.49 42.33 -5.31
C PHE A 276 52.37 41.64 -6.68
N VAL A 277 51.40 42.10 -7.48
CA VAL A 277 51.44 42.53 -8.90
C VAL A 277 50.00 42.53 -9.39
#